data_AF-A0A0F9D1Z6-F1
#
_entry.id   AF-A0A0F9D1Z6-F1
#
_cell.length_a   1.000
_cell.length_b   1.000
_cell.length_c   1.000
_cell.angle_alpha   90.00
_cell.angle_beta   90.00
_cell.angle_gamma   90.00
#
_symmetry.space_group_name_H-M   'P 1'
#
loop_
_entity.id
_entity.type
_entity.pdbx_description
1 polymer ?
#
loop_
_entity_poly.entity_id
_entity_poly.type
_entity_poly.pdbx_seq_one_letter_code
_entity_poly.pdbx_strand_id
1 'polypeptide(L)' 'MIAIEDEDASKVIAKMVWELGVDNYIDVTEGYKGEIETEVIKGMRFPSKVAARAFVNKPERKEMVAEDVNVFVTNYKLD' A
#
# COMPACT_ATOMS: atom_id res chain seq x y z
N MET A 1 -17.71 -2.91 -0.53
CA MET A 1 -18.76 -1.89 -0.65
C MET A 1 -18.99 -1.39 0.76
N ILE A 2 -18.56 -0.18 1.09
CA ILE A 2 -18.71 0.35 2.45
C ILE A 2 -20.17 0.76 2.60
N ALA A 3 -20.83 0.28 3.66
CA ALA A 3 -22.22 0.59 3.94
C ALA A 3 -22.37 2.10 4.19
N ILE A 4 -23.38 2.69 3.57
CA ILE A 4 -23.58 4.15 3.50
C ILE A 4 -23.97 4.80 4.85
N GLU A 5 -24.07 4.00 5.91
CA GLU A 5 -24.64 4.40 7.22
C GLU A 5 -23.61 4.50 8.35
N ASP A 6 -22.34 4.17 8.11
CA ASP A 6 -21.28 4.32 9.12
C ASP A 6 -20.62 5.70 9.00
N GLU A 7 -21.12 6.65 9.79
CA GLU A 7 -20.65 8.04 9.82
C GLU A 7 -19.19 8.13 10.28
N ASP A 8 -18.75 7.24 11.17
CA ASP A 8 -17.40 7.26 11.74
C ASP A 8 -16.38 6.74 10.73
N ALA A 9 -16.69 5.64 10.03
CA ALA A 9 -15.86 5.15 8.92
C ALA A 9 -15.74 6.19 7.80
N SER A 10 -16.84 6.87 7.48
CA SER A 10 -16.88 7.91 6.44
C SER A 10 -15.99 9.10 6.80
N LYS A 11 -16.01 9.57 8.07
CA LYS A 11 -15.13 10.64 8.56
C LYS A 11 -13.66 10.25 8.50
N VAL A 12 -13.33 9.01 8.88
CA VAL A 12 -11.96 8.50 8.85
C VAL A 12 -11.42 8.48 7.43
N ILE A 13 -12.19 7.95 6.46
CA ILE A 13 -11.78 7.92 5.05
C ILE A 13 -11.62 9.34 4.49
N ALA A 14 -12.57 10.24 4.78
CA ALA A 14 -12.49 11.63 4.32
C ALA A 14 -11.21 12.32 4.83
N LYS A 15 -10.85 12.09 6.10
CA LYS A 15 -9.60 12.59 6.68
C LYS A 15 -8.37 12.01 5.96
N MET A 16 -8.35 10.71 5.68
CA MET A 16 -7.25 10.06 4.97
C MET A 16 -7.07 10.57 3.55
N VAL A 17 -8.17 10.74 2.81
CA VAL A 17 -8.14 11.30 1.44
C VAL A 17 -7.58 12.73 1.46
N TRP A 18 -8.01 13.54 2.44
CA TRP A 18 -7.51 14.90 2.58
C TRP A 18 -6.02 14.97 2.93
N GLU A 19 -5.55 14.06 3.79
CA GLU A 19 -4.15 14.01 4.22
C GLU A 19 -3.20 13.51 3.11
N LEU A 20 -3.64 12.53 2.31
CA LEU A 20 -2.84 11.96 1.24
C LEU A 20 -2.78 12.88 0.01
N GLY A 21 -3.89 13.54 -0.36
CA GLY A 21 -3.98 14.40 -1.53
C GLY A 21 -4.31 13.65 -2.84
N VAL A 22 -4.12 14.30 -3.98
CA VAL A 22 -4.48 13.77 -5.32
C VAL A 22 -3.48 12.69 -5.77
N ASP A 23 -3.98 11.65 -6.46
CA ASP A 23 -3.22 10.51 -7.01
C ASP A 23 -2.58 9.55 -5.99
N ASN A 24 -3.26 9.32 -4.87
CA ASN A 24 -2.83 8.38 -3.84
C ASN A 24 -3.62 7.07 -3.84
N TYR A 25 -3.02 6.05 -3.23
CA TYR A 25 -3.62 4.72 -3.11
C TYR A 25 -4.12 4.49 -1.68
N ILE A 26 -5.40 4.16 -1.55
CA ILE A 26 -6.00 3.74 -0.28
C ILE A 26 -6.40 2.28 -0.41
N ASP A 27 -5.89 1.44 0.49
CA ASP A 27 -6.31 0.06 0.63
C ASP A 27 -7.22 -0.09 1.85
N VAL A 28 -8.25 -0.92 1.73
CA VAL A 28 -9.21 -1.16 2.82
C VAL A 28 -9.33 -2.66 3.04
N THR A 29 -8.95 -3.11 4.23
CA THR A 29 -9.03 -4.52 4.64
C THR A 29 -10.02 -4.68 5.79
N GLU A 30 -10.77 -5.78 5.81
CA GLU A 30 -11.68 -6.11 6.91
C GLU A 30 -10.88 -6.50 8.16
N GLY A 31 -11.00 -5.71 9.23
CA GLY A 31 -10.32 -5.94 10.50
C GLY A 31 -11.12 -6.85 11.44
N TYR A 32 -10.43 -7.66 12.25
CA TYR A 32 -11.07 -8.64 13.15
C TYR A 32 -11.49 -8.06 14.52
N LYS A 33 -11.03 -6.87 14.88
CA LYS A 33 -11.15 -6.32 16.26
C LYS A 33 -12.39 -5.46 16.52
N GLY A 34 -13.22 -5.18 15.52
CA GLY A 34 -14.36 -4.26 15.67
C GLY A 34 -13.96 -2.79 15.88
N GLU A 35 -12.68 -2.45 15.76
CA GLU A 35 -12.14 -1.09 15.79
C GLU A 35 -11.56 -0.72 14.42
N ILE A 36 -11.67 0.55 14.04
CA ILE A 36 -11.11 1.07 12.79
C ILE A 36 -9.65 1.48 13.05
N GLU A 37 -8.70 0.66 12.58
CA GLU A 37 -7.27 0.97 12.60
C GLU A 37 -6.88 1.69 11.28
N THR A 38 -6.04 2.73 11.38
CA THR A 38 -5.56 3.51 10.23
C THR A 38 -4.05 3.56 10.19
N GLU A 39 -3.46 3.22 9.03
CA GLU A 39 -2.01 3.29 8.82
C GLU A 39 -1.72 4.13 7.57
N VAL A 40 -0.95 5.20 7.73
CA VAL A 40 -0.51 6.06 6.63
C VAL A 40 0.96 5.79 6.34
N ILE A 41 1.22 5.07 5.25
CA ILE A 41 2.58 4.81 4.77
C ILE A 41 3.00 5.92 3.82
N LYS A 42 3.97 6.74 4.23
CA LYS A 42 4.57 7.78 3.38
C LYS A 42 5.55 7.14 2.40
N GLY A 43 5.05 6.65 1.27
CA GLY A 43 5.84 6.02 0.22
C GLY A 43 5.15 6.09 -1.15
N MET A 44 5.85 5.67 -2.19
CA MET A 44 5.30 5.59 -3.54
C MET A 44 5.03 4.13 -3.92
N ARG A 45 3.85 3.86 -4.48
CA ARG A 45 3.53 2.56 -5.09
C ARG A 45 3.72 2.65 -6.59
N PHE A 46 4.56 1.78 -7.13
CA PHE A 46 4.72 1.64 -8.57
C PHE A 46 4.01 0.37 -9.05
N PRO A 47 3.37 0.39 -10.23
CA PRO A 47 2.86 -0.82 -10.88
C PRO A 47 4.04 -1.63 -11.45
N SER A 48 4.86 -2.20 -10.58
CA SER A 48 6.01 -3.02 -10.94
C SER A 48 5.87 -4.43 -10.37
N LYS A 49 6.54 -5.40 -11.01
CA LYS A 49 6.63 -6.78 -10.55
C LYS A 49 8.06 -7.05 -10.11
N VAL A 50 8.22 -8.03 -9.23
CA VAL A 50 9.54 -8.58 -8.93
C VAL A 50 10.19 -9.07 -10.23
N ALA A 51 11.46 -8.73 -10.45
CA ALA A 51 12.16 -8.99 -11.71
C ALA A 51 12.21 -10.49 -12.07
N ALA A 52 12.36 -11.35 -11.05
CA ALA A 52 12.30 -12.80 -11.20
C ALA A 52 11.79 -13.46 -9.91
N ARG A 53 11.28 -14.70 -10.01
CA ARG A 53 10.81 -15.47 -8.85
C ARG A 53 11.90 -15.71 -7.81
N ALA A 54 13.17 -15.74 -8.22
CA ALA A 54 14.32 -15.91 -7.33
C ALA A 54 14.46 -14.77 -6.29
N PHE A 55 13.84 -13.62 -6.52
CA PHE A 55 13.87 -12.48 -5.59
C PHE A 55 12.78 -12.54 -4.50
N VAL A 56 11.85 -13.50 -4.55
CA VAL A 56 10.80 -13.65 -3.53
C VAL A 56 11.41 -14.25 -2.26
N ASN A 57 11.46 -13.46 -1.19
CA ASN A 57 12.02 -13.88 0.10
C ASN A 57 10.95 -14.21 1.17
N LYS A 58 9.66 -13.97 0.87
CA LYS A 58 8.52 -14.41 1.69
C LYS A 58 7.57 -15.27 0.85
N PRO A 59 7.85 -16.57 0.66
CA PRO A 59 7.15 -17.42 -0.31
C PRO A 59 5.65 -17.61 0.01
N GLU A 60 5.31 -17.74 1.30
CA GLU A 60 3.92 -17.81 1.80
C GLU A 60 3.05 -16.62 1.35
N ARG A 61 3.63 -15.42 1.28
CA ARG A 61 2.94 -14.19 0.86
C ARG A 61 3.21 -13.82 -0.61
N LYS A 62 4.14 -14.54 -1.25
CA LYS A 62 4.63 -14.29 -2.62
C LYS A 62 5.14 -12.84 -2.80
N GLU A 63 5.83 -12.32 -1.79
CA GLU A 63 6.36 -10.95 -1.77
C GLU A 63 7.89 -10.92 -1.63
N MET A 64 8.48 -9.81 -2.07
CA MET A 64 9.87 -9.45 -1.77
C MET A 64 9.86 -8.27 -0.82
N VAL A 65 10.52 -8.40 0.32
CA VAL A 65 10.71 -7.31 1.29
C VAL A 65 12.20 -6.98 1.38
N ALA A 66 12.56 -5.71 1.21
CA ALA A 66 13.92 -5.22 1.38
C ALA A 66 13.91 -4.05 2.36
N GLU A 67 14.71 -4.14 3.41
CA GLU A 67 14.81 -3.15 4.49
C GLU A 67 16.19 -2.51 4.47
N ASP A 68 16.27 -1.19 4.71
CA ASP A 68 17.50 -0.40 4.72
C ASP A 68 18.39 -0.61 3.47
N VAL A 69 17.78 -0.44 2.29
CA VAL A 69 18.47 -0.62 1.01
C VAL A 69 18.54 0.67 0.22
N ASN A 70 19.64 0.84 -0.53
CA ASN A 70 19.78 1.92 -1.50
C ASN A 70 18.93 1.64 -2.75
N VAL A 71 18.30 2.69 -3.28
CA VAL A 71 17.48 2.62 -4.50
C VAL A 71 18.26 3.21 -5.67
N PHE A 72 18.36 2.46 -6.77
CA PHE A 72 18.92 2.93 -8.03
C PHE A 72 17.84 2.94 -9.12
N VAL A 73 17.71 4.05 -9.82
CA VAL A 73 16.71 4.24 -10.89
C VAL A 73 17.45 4.63 -12.17
N THR A 74 17.11 3.97 -13.27
CA THR A 74 17.70 4.22 -14.59
C THR A 74 16.60 4.21 -15.66
N ASN A 75 16.79 5.00 -16.71
CA ASN A 75 15.93 5.03 -17.91
C ASN A 75 16.50 4.19 -19.06
N TYR A 76 17.63 3.52 -18.86
CA TYR A 76 18.23 2.62 -19.83
C TYR A 76 17.58 1.24 -19.75
N LYS A 77 17.36 0.61 -20.92
CA LYS A 77 17.03 -0.82 -20.95
C LYS A 77 18.26 -1.62 -20.55
N LEU A 78 18.08 -2.51 -19.58
CA LEU A 78 19.05 -3.52 -19.20
C LEU A 78 18.64 -4.79 -19.96
N ASP A 79 19.33 -5.05 -21.07
CA ASP A 79 19.21 -6.26 -21.90
C ASP A 79 20.59 -6.94 -21.94
#